data_AF-I4HC83-F1
#
_entry.id   AF-I4HC83-F1
#
_cell.length_a   1.000
_cell.length_b   1.000
_cell.length_c   1.000
_cell.angle_alpha   90.00
_cell.angle_beta   90.00
_cell.angle_gamma   90.00
#
_symmetry.space_group_name_H-M   'P 1'
#
loop_
_entity.id
_entity.type
_entity.pdbx_description
1 polymer ?
#
loop_
_entity_poly.entity_id
_entity_poly.type
_entity_poly.pdbx_seq_one_letter_code
_entity_poly.pdbx_strand_id
1 'polypeptide(L)'
;MFDLLSDRLSQHLEQIVRERNPFFSSQGHFYVREYLRQELGNWGKVESHFFSFQGKVYENLILDLPNNSQKPPILIGAHYDTVPGSPGADDNATGLAVLLELARFFGENQANYPIRLIAFDLEEYGLLGSIAYSEKLKQTKQDLRLMLSLEMLGYCDKNPHSQKYPAFLEYFYPNTGDFIALIGNLKTREDLKFLSRVMRENQTPCEWLPVIFGGYIVPDTRRSDHSPFWDCGYSAIMVTDTANMRNPYYHSSRDTIATLDLNFLTRVCQGLCFGLQSLPMR
;
A
#
# COMPACT_ATOMS: atom_id res chain seq x y z
N MET A 1 19.51 -8.29 10.61
CA MET A 1 18.43 -8.46 9.60
C MET A 1 17.46 -7.30 9.66
N PHE A 2 16.93 -6.96 10.85
CA PHE A 2 16.09 -5.77 11.07
C PHE A 2 16.80 -4.47 10.68
N ASP A 3 18.00 -4.21 11.20
CA ASP A 3 18.74 -2.96 10.90
C ASP A 3 19.01 -2.78 9.40
N LEU A 4 19.43 -3.85 8.72
CA LEU A 4 19.63 -3.83 7.26
C LEU A 4 18.33 -3.54 6.49
N LEU A 5 17.18 -4.01 6.98
CA LEU A 5 15.88 -3.70 6.37
C LEU A 5 15.52 -2.22 6.59
N SER A 6 15.73 -1.73 7.81
CA SER A 6 15.52 -0.31 8.15
C SER A 6 16.39 0.61 7.28
N ASP A 7 17.66 0.25 7.07
CA ASP A 7 18.59 1.03 6.23
C ASP A 7 18.11 1.11 4.78
N ARG A 8 17.65 -0.02 4.20
CA ARG A 8 17.13 -0.04 2.82
C ARG A 8 15.83 0.75 2.69
N LEU A 9 14.92 0.62 3.65
CA LEU A 9 13.70 1.44 3.69
C LEU A 9 14.05 2.94 3.74
N SER A 10 15.00 3.33 4.58
CA SER A 10 15.48 4.72 4.64
C SER A 10 16.07 5.18 3.30
N GLN A 11 16.88 4.35 2.64
CA GLN A 11 17.46 4.68 1.32
C GLN A 11 16.38 4.86 0.25
N HIS A 12 15.37 3.99 0.21
CA HIS A 12 14.23 4.16 -0.70
C HIS A 12 13.48 5.46 -0.42
N LEU A 13 13.20 5.77 0.85
CA LEU A 13 12.55 7.02 1.25
C LEU A 13 13.34 8.25 0.80
N GLU A 14 14.67 8.27 0.96
CA GLU A 14 15.52 9.37 0.49
C GLU A 14 15.42 9.61 -1.03
N GLN A 15 15.17 8.56 -1.82
CA GLN A 15 14.95 8.71 -3.26
C GLN A 15 13.52 9.15 -3.58
N ILE A 16 12.52 8.63 -2.88
CA ILE A 16 11.11 8.82 -3.24
C ILE A 16 10.51 10.13 -2.67
N VAL A 17 10.94 10.55 -1.48
CA VAL A 17 10.37 11.73 -0.80
C VAL A 17 10.82 13.02 -1.46
N ARG A 18 9.91 13.60 -2.24
CA ARG A 18 10.04 14.85 -2.98
C ARG A 18 8.67 15.22 -3.51
N GLU A 19 8.46 16.51 -3.81
CA GLU A 19 7.25 16.89 -4.54
C GLU A 19 7.21 16.15 -5.87
N ARG A 20 6.18 15.31 -6.03
CA ARG A 20 6.02 14.42 -7.18
C ARG A 20 4.60 14.48 -7.71
N ASN A 21 4.00 15.67 -7.62
CA ASN A 21 2.70 15.91 -8.18
C ASN A 21 2.74 15.79 -9.72
N PRO A 22 1.84 15.02 -10.35
CA PRO A 22 1.85 14.75 -11.79
C PRO A 22 1.65 15.99 -12.68
N PHE A 23 1.08 17.07 -12.14
CA PHE A 23 0.77 18.29 -12.90
C PHE A 23 1.72 19.44 -12.59
N PHE A 24 2.07 19.65 -11.32
CA PHE A 24 2.84 20.80 -10.86
C PHE A 24 4.32 20.48 -10.60
N SER A 25 4.66 19.21 -10.34
CA SER A 25 6.01 18.76 -9.99
C SER A 25 6.43 17.56 -10.86
N SER A 26 6.17 17.67 -12.16
CA SER A 26 6.32 16.59 -13.15
C SER A 26 7.74 16.02 -13.26
N GLN A 27 8.77 16.80 -12.92
CA GLN A 27 10.15 16.30 -12.85
C GLN A 27 10.35 15.32 -11.69
N GLY A 28 9.79 15.62 -10.51
CA GLY A 28 9.82 14.74 -9.35
C GLY A 28 8.98 13.48 -9.58
N HIS A 29 7.80 13.65 -10.19
CA HIS A 29 6.93 12.54 -10.61
C HIS A 29 7.64 11.60 -11.59
N PHE A 30 8.24 12.14 -12.65
CA PHE A 30 9.04 11.36 -13.60
C PHE A 30 10.21 10.65 -12.91
N TYR A 31 10.97 11.35 -12.07
CA TYR A 31 12.10 10.78 -11.35
C TYR A 31 11.68 9.57 -10.52
N VAL A 32 10.62 9.70 -9.71
CA VAL A 32 10.15 8.62 -8.84
C VAL A 32 9.65 7.45 -9.67
N ARG A 33 8.92 7.68 -10.75
CA ARG A 33 8.48 6.61 -11.65
C ARG A 33 9.65 5.83 -12.23
N GLU A 34 10.69 6.50 -12.72
CA GLU A 34 11.86 5.80 -13.29
C GLU A 34 12.71 5.12 -12.21
N TYR A 35 12.80 5.71 -11.01
CA TYR A 35 13.43 5.06 -9.86
C TYR A 35 12.72 3.74 -9.51
N LEU A 36 11.38 3.77 -9.40
CA LEU A 36 10.58 2.58 -9.15
C LEU A 36 10.75 1.53 -10.26
N ARG A 37 10.76 1.96 -11.53
CA ARG A 37 11.01 1.06 -12.66
C ARG A 37 12.37 0.39 -12.58
N GLN A 38 13.41 1.14 -12.21
CA GLN A 38 14.77 0.61 -12.06
C GLN A 38 14.83 -0.41 -10.91
N GLU A 39 14.31 -0.06 -9.74
CA GLU A 39 14.38 -0.92 -8.55
C GLU A 39 13.54 -2.19 -8.71
N LEU A 40 12.33 -2.09 -9.25
CA LEU A 40 11.52 -3.26 -9.62
C LEU A 40 12.18 -4.09 -10.74
N GLY A 41 12.85 -3.41 -11.69
CA GLY A 41 13.56 -4.03 -12.81
C GLY A 41 14.68 -4.99 -12.40
N ASN A 42 15.23 -4.83 -11.20
CA ASN A 42 16.21 -5.77 -10.64
C ASN A 42 15.63 -7.17 -10.40
N TRP A 43 14.30 -7.31 -10.36
CA TRP A 43 13.59 -8.54 -10.00
C TRP A 43 12.79 -9.15 -11.15
N GLY A 44 12.76 -8.49 -12.31
CA GLY A 44 12.06 -8.96 -13.50
C GLY A 44 11.72 -7.85 -14.47
N LYS A 45 11.02 -8.21 -15.55
CA LYS A 45 10.56 -7.24 -16.53
C LYS A 45 9.41 -6.41 -15.94
N VAL A 46 9.59 -5.10 -15.85
CA VAL A 46 8.53 -4.15 -15.48
C VAL A 46 7.68 -3.83 -16.71
N GLU A 47 6.40 -4.12 -16.64
CA GLU A 47 5.41 -3.80 -17.66
C GLU A 47 4.69 -2.49 -17.39
N SER A 48 4.38 -1.77 -18.46
CA SER A 48 3.61 -0.54 -18.43
C SER A 48 2.13 -0.83 -18.63
N HIS A 49 1.28 -0.35 -17.73
CA HIS A 49 -0.15 -0.27 -17.95
C HIS A 49 -0.57 1.19 -18.17
N PHE A 50 -0.77 1.55 -19.43
CA PHE A 50 -1.15 2.90 -19.81
C PHE A 50 -2.65 3.15 -19.68
N PHE A 51 -3.01 4.34 -19.22
CA PHE A 51 -4.39 4.83 -19.16
C PHE A 51 -4.42 6.33 -19.49
N SER A 52 -5.60 6.86 -19.82
CA SER A 52 -5.76 8.24 -20.28
C SER A 52 -6.62 9.06 -19.32
N PHE A 53 -6.19 10.29 -19.04
CA PHE A 53 -6.95 11.26 -18.27
C PHE A 53 -6.73 12.66 -18.85
N GLN A 54 -7.82 13.40 -19.11
CA GLN A 54 -7.80 14.76 -19.68
C GLN A 54 -6.89 14.90 -20.92
N GLY A 55 -6.90 13.91 -21.81
CA GLY A 55 -6.11 13.92 -23.05
C GLY A 55 -4.61 13.65 -22.88
N LYS A 56 -4.14 13.31 -21.67
CA LYS A 56 -2.78 12.86 -21.38
C LYS A 56 -2.75 11.37 -21.05
N VAL A 57 -1.60 10.74 -21.31
CA VAL A 57 -1.35 9.33 -20.99
C VAL A 57 -0.54 9.23 -19.71
N TYR A 58 -1.01 8.38 -18.80
CA TYR A 58 -0.40 8.04 -17.52
C TYR A 58 -0.11 6.54 -17.48
N GLU A 59 0.64 6.10 -16.48
CA GLU A 59 1.21 4.76 -16.48
C GLU A 59 1.23 4.16 -15.07
N ASN A 60 0.66 2.97 -14.89
CA ASN A 60 1.02 2.13 -13.75
C ASN A 60 2.22 1.25 -14.12
N LEU A 61 3.10 0.98 -13.15
CA LEU A 61 4.22 0.06 -13.30
C LEU A 61 3.87 -1.29 -12.70
N ILE A 62 4.04 -2.38 -13.44
CA ILE A 62 3.66 -3.73 -13.01
C ILE A 62 4.87 -4.63 -13.04
N LEU A 63 5.09 -5.38 -11.97
CA LEU A 63 6.08 -6.44 -11.91
C LEU A 63 5.41 -7.75 -11.51
N ASP A 64 5.46 -8.74 -12.40
CA ASP A 64 5.18 -10.14 -12.04
C ASP A 64 6.49 -10.80 -11.60
N LEU A 65 6.57 -11.19 -10.32
CA LEU A 65 7.75 -11.89 -9.81
C LEU A 65 7.80 -13.32 -10.35
N PRO A 66 9.01 -13.88 -10.60
CA PRO A 66 9.16 -15.25 -11.07
C PRO A 66 8.46 -16.26 -10.14
N ASN A 67 7.48 -16.98 -10.66
CA ASN A 67 6.80 -18.06 -9.94
C ASN A 67 6.37 -19.16 -10.92
N ASN A 68 6.50 -20.42 -10.51
CA ASN A 68 6.11 -21.59 -11.33
C ASN A 68 4.63 -21.98 -11.16
N SER A 69 3.88 -21.26 -10.33
CA SER A 69 2.48 -21.55 -10.04
C SER A 69 1.53 -20.89 -11.03
N GLN A 70 0.49 -21.62 -11.46
CA GLN A 70 -0.60 -21.10 -12.29
C GLN A 70 -1.78 -20.55 -11.46
N LYS A 71 -1.62 -20.41 -10.14
CA LYS A 71 -2.66 -19.86 -9.27
C LYS A 71 -2.89 -18.36 -9.56
N PRO A 72 -4.10 -17.82 -9.29
CA PRO A 72 -4.32 -16.38 -9.28
C PRO A 72 -3.32 -15.67 -8.34
N PRO A 73 -2.70 -14.57 -8.76
CA PRO A 73 -1.68 -13.88 -7.96
C PRO A 73 -2.28 -13.14 -6.77
N ILE A 74 -1.45 -12.88 -5.77
CA ILE A 74 -1.66 -11.78 -4.83
C ILE A 74 -1.13 -10.51 -5.49
N LEU A 75 -2.01 -9.53 -5.70
CA LEU A 75 -1.64 -8.19 -6.18
C LEU A 75 -1.32 -7.31 -4.97
N ILE A 76 -0.19 -6.61 -4.99
CA ILE A 76 0.20 -5.67 -3.94
C ILE A 76 0.54 -4.35 -4.62
N GLY A 77 -0.03 -3.25 -4.16
CA GLY A 77 0.25 -1.96 -4.76
C GLY A 77 0.31 -0.79 -3.79
N ALA A 78 0.93 0.28 -4.26
CA ALA A 78 1.04 1.58 -3.61
C ALA A 78 1.02 2.66 -4.71
N HIS A 79 0.56 3.87 -4.44
CA HIS A 79 0.60 4.94 -5.42
C HIS A 79 1.87 5.78 -5.32
N TYR A 80 2.26 6.38 -6.45
CA TYR A 80 3.50 7.16 -6.53
C TYR A 80 3.33 8.64 -6.82
N ASP A 81 2.10 9.10 -7.05
CA ASP A 81 1.79 10.53 -7.08
C ASP A 81 1.71 11.14 -5.66
N THR A 82 1.48 12.45 -5.62
CA THR A 82 1.25 13.25 -4.40
C THR A 82 0.33 14.41 -4.74
N VAL A 83 -0.30 14.99 -3.73
CA VAL A 83 -0.92 16.32 -3.84
C VAL A 83 0.11 17.45 -4.04
N PRO A 84 -0.29 18.62 -4.59
CA PRO A 84 0.62 19.75 -4.78
C PRO A 84 1.23 20.25 -3.47
N GLY A 85 2.55 20.49 -3.45
CA GLY A 85 3.26 21.05 -2.30
C GLY A 85 3.55 20.07 -1.16
N SER A 86 3.24 18.78 -1.32
CA SER A 86 3.62 17.74 -0.38
C SER A 86 4.81 16.92 -0.91
N PRO A 87 5.86 16.69 -0.09
CA PRO A 87 6.90 15.71 -0.40
C PRO A 87 6.42 14.26 -0.31
N GLY A 88 5.30 14.02 0.38
CA GLY A 88 4.62 12.73 0.44
C GLY A 88 5.45 11.61 1.06
N ALA A 89 6.00 11.84 2.25
CA ALA A 89 6.84 10.86 2.93
C ALA A 89 6.05 9.68 3.47
N ASP A 90 5.07 9.94 4.32
CA ASP A 90 4.14 8.91 4.73
C ASP A 90 3.19 8.57 3.58
N ASP A 91 2.71 9.58 2.86
CA ASP A 91 1.72 9.50 1.78
C ASP A 91 2.34 9.73 0.38
N ASN A 92 2.74 8.70 -0.35
CA ASN A 92 2.77 7.29 0.01
C ASN A 92 4.16 6.67 -0.25
N ALA A 93 5.23 7.43 0.05
CA ALA A 93 6.58 6.93 -0.12
C ALA A 93 6.89 5.75 0.81
N THR A 94 6.26 5.68 1.99
CA THR A 94 6.34 4.51 2.87
C THR A 94 5.76 3.25 2.21
N GLY A 95 4.59 3.35 1.57
CA GLY A 95 3.99 2.24 0.82
C GLY A 95 4.87 1.78 -0.34
N LEU A 96 5.45 2.72 -1.10
CA LEU A 96 6.39 2.41 -2.17
C LEU A 96 7.69 1.76 -1.67
N ALA A 97 8.28 2.26 -0.59
CA ALA A 97 9.48 1.68 -0.01
C ALA A 97 9.24 0.23 0.44
N VAL A 98 8.09 -0.04 1.06
CA VAL A 98 7.67 -1.41 1.42
C VAL A 98 7.41 -2.25 0.16
N LEU A 99 6.80 -1.69 -0.89
CA LEU A 99 6.58 -2.39 -2.17
C LEU A 99 7.90 -2.86 -2.80
N LEU A 100 8.94 -2.02 -2.79
CA LEU A 100 10.28 -2.37 -3.28
C LEU A 100 10.93 -3.46 -2.43
N GLU A 101 10.82 -3.39 -1.10
CA GLU A 101 11.33 -4.44 -0.22
C GLU A 101 10.57 -5.77 -0.35
N LEU A 102 9.27 -5.74 -0.68
CA LEU A 102 8.51 -6.94 -1.02
C LEU A 102 8.98 -7.53 -2.35
N ALA A 103 9.33 -6.71 -3.35
CA ALA A 103 9.95 -7.18 -4.59
C ALA A 103 11.24 -7.94 -4.31
N ARG A 104 12.11 -7.34 -3.50
CA ARG A 104 13.38 -7.93 -3.05
C ARG A 104 13.17 -9.24 -2.31
N PHE A 105 12.29 -9.23 -1.31
CA PHE A 105 12.03 -10.39 -0.47
C PHE A 105 11.47 -11.56 -1.29
N PHE A 106 10.46 -11.33 -2.13
CA PHE A 106 9.82 -12.41 -2.90
C PHE A 106 10.56 -12.79 -4.19
N GLY A 107 11.50 -11.97 -4.64
CA GLY A 107 12.47 -12.37 -5.67
C GLY A 107 13.51 -13.37 -5.16
N GLU A 108 13.83 -13.32 -3.86
CA GLU A 108 14.76 -14.25 -3.19
C GLU A 108 14.04 -15.43 -2.52
N ASN A 109 12.77 -15.27 -2.15
CA ASN A 109 12.02 -16.21 -1.33
C ASN A 109 10.69 -16.59 -2.00
N GLN A 110 10.34 -17.88 -1.99
CA GLN A 110 9.07 -18.34 -2.54
C GLN A 110 7.90 -18.05 -1.61
N ALA A 111 6.77 -17.66 -2.22
CA ALA A 111 5.46 -17.56 -1.59
C ALA A 111 4.52 -18.67 -2.08
N ASN A 112 3.47 -18.98 -1.30
CA ASN A 112 2.45 -19.99 -1.66
C ASN A 112 1.62 -19.65 -2.91
N TYR A 113 1.61 -18.36 -3.28
CA TYR A 113 0.90 -17.79 -4.42
C TYR A 113 1.85 -16.91 -5.24
N PRO A 114 1.64 -16.77 -6.56
CA PRO A 114 2.34 -15.76 -7.36
C PRO A 114 2.14 -14.36 -6.77
N ILE A 115 3.18 -13.54 -6.84
CA ILE A 115 3.15 -12.16 -6.36
C ILE A 115 3.24 -11.23 -7.57
N ARG A 116 2.24 -10.35 -7.70
CA ARG A 116 2.24 -9.25 -8.66
C ARG A 116 2.34 -7.94 -7.88
N LEU A 117 3.28 -7.09 -8.24
CA LEU A 117 3.47 -5.78 -7.65
C LEU A 117 3.02 -4.71 -8.63
N ILE A 118 2.41 -3.63 -8.15
CA ILE A 118 1.98 -2.51 -8.96
C ILE A 118 2.23 -1.17 -8.28
N ALA A 119 2.87 -0.24 -8.98
CA ALA A 119 2.89 1.16 -8.57
C ALA A 119 1.81 1.92 -9.35
N PHE A 120 0.81 2.45 -8.65
CA PHE A 120 -0.32 3.18 -9.24
C PHE A 120 0.00 4.66 -9.44
N ASP A 121 -0.53 5.25 -10.50
CA ASP A 121 -0.49 6.69 -10.74
C ASP A 121 -1.88 7.31 -10.54
N LEU A 122 -1.91 8.61 -10.24
CA LEU A 122 -3.13 9.40 -10.08
C LEU A 122 -4.12 8.87 -9.03
N GLU A 123 -3.63 8.39 -7.88
CA GLU A 123 -4.49 8.06 -6.74
C GLU A 123 -5.18 9.33 -6.22
N GLU A 124 -4.40 10.39 -6.06
CA GLU A 124 -4.81 11.67 -5.44
C GLU A 124 -5.80 12.45 -6.30
N TYR A 125 -6.02 11.96 -7.52
CA TYR A 125 -6.90 12.52 -8.53
C TYR A 125 -8.15 11.65 -8.77
N GLY A 126 -8.46 10.79 -7.81
CA GLY A 126 -9.66 9.95 -7.81
C GLY A 126 -9.39 8.51 -8.21
N LEU A 127 -8.27 7.93 -7.73
CA LEU A 127 -7.95 6.51 -7.87
C LEU A 127 -7.80 6.07 -9.33
N LEU A 128 -7.39 6.98 -10.22
CA LEU A 128 -7.57 6.78 -11.66
C LEU A 128 -6.75 5.58 -12.19
N GLY A 129 -5.52 5.40 -11.69
CA GLY A 129 -4.68 4.27 -12.06
C GLY A 129 -5.24 2.93 -11.60
N SER A 130 -5.77 2.84 -10.37
CA SER A 130 -6.34 1.61 -9.84
C SER A 130 -7.73 1.31 -10.39
N ILE A 131 -8.56 2.33 -10.70
CA ILE A 131 -9.79 2.17 -11.48
C ILE A 131 -9.46 1.56 -12.84
N ALA A 132 -8.55 2.18 -13.61
CA ALA A 132 -8.22 1.71 -14.94
C ALA A 132 -7.70 0.25 -14.93
N TYR A 133 -6.86 -0.10 -13.94
CA TYR A 133 -6.31 -1.45 -13.86
C TYR A 133 -7.32 -2.49 -13.38
N SER A 134 -8.12 -2.18 -12.36
CA SER A 134 -9.15 -3.10 -11.85
C SER A 134 -10.24 -3.38 -12.90
N GLU A 135 -10.63 -2.37 -13.68
CA GLU A 135 -11.54 -2.53 -14.82
C GLU A 135 -10.92 -3.40 -15.92
N LYS A 136 -9.65 -3.20 -16.26
CA LYS A 136 -8.93 -4.06 -17.21
C LYS A 136 -8.95 -5.53 -16.75
N LEU A 137 -8.62 -5.80 -15.48
CA LEU A 137 -8.65 -7.17 -14.95
C LEU A 137 -10.04 -7.78 -15.06
N LYS A 138 -11.09 -7.03 -14.70
CA LYS A 138 -12.49 -7.47 -14.80
C LYS A 138 -12.90 -7.76 -16.25
N GLN A 139 -12.57 -6.87 -17.18
CA GLN A 139 -12.89 -7.02 -18.61
C GLN A 139 -12.16 -8.23 -19.23
N THR A 140 -10.91 -8.45 -18.83
CA THR A 140 -10.08 -9.58 -19.30
C THR A 140 -10.28 -10.86 -18.50
N LYS A 141 -11.21 -10.86 -17.53
CA LYS A 141 -11.54 -12.00 -16.65
C LYS A 141 -10.30 -12.57 -15.94
N GLN A 142 -9.39 -11.69 -15.51
CA GLN A 142 -8.25 -12.08 -14.70
C GLN A 142 -8.64 -12.13 -13.23
N ASP A 143 -8.43 -13.29 -12.61
CA ASP A 143 -8.66 -13.50 -11.18
C ASP A 143 -7.46 -13.05 -10.35
N LEU A 144 -7.74 -12.65 -9.11
CA LEU A 144 -6.74 -12.41 -8.06
C LEU A 144 -7.07 -13.26 -6.85
N ARG A 145 -6.06 -13.81 -6.18
CA ARG A 145 -6.23 -14.45 -4.86
C ARG A 145 -6.60 -13.41 -3.81
N LEU A 146 -5.95 -12.25 -3.87
CA LEU A 146 -6.08 -11.14 -2.95
C LEU A 146 -5.45 -9.88 -3.58
N MET A 147 -5.97 -8.70 -3.28
CA MET A 147 -5.32 -7.42 -3.52
C MET A 147 -4.97 -6.76 -2.19
N LEU A 148 -3.75 -6.22 -2.05
CA LEU A 148 -3.34 -5.38 -0.94
C LEU A 148 -3.00 -3.98 -1.46
N SER A 149 -3.66 -2.95 -0.93
CA SER A 149 -3.24 -1.55 -1.06
C SER A 149 -2.37 -1.18 0.14
N LEU A 150 -1.15 -0.72 -0.10
CA LEU A 150 -0.25 -0.18 0.90
C LEU A 150 -0.46 1.33 0.92
N GLU A 151 -0.96 1.85 2.03
CA GLU A 151 -1.47 3.22 2.12
C GLU A 151 -1.03 3.86 3.44
N MET A 152 0.07 4.60 3.42
CA MET A 152 0.68 5.24 4.61
C MET A 152 1.02 4.23 5.71
N LEU A 153 2.31 3.95 5.90
CA LEU A 153 2.78 2.85 6.76
C LEU A 153 3.74 3.28 7.85
N GLY A 154 4.07 4.57 7.94
CA GLY A 154 5.23 5.04 8.68
C GLY A 154 4.94 5.96 9.85
N TYR A 155 3.73 6.51 9.99
CA TYR A 155 3.41 7.43 11.07
C TYR A 155 2.85 6.74 12.31
N CYS A 156 3.35 7.14 13.48
CA CYS A 156 2.86 6.67 14.77
C CYS A 156 2.81 7.80 15.80
N ASP A 157 1.80 7.77 16.66
CA ASP A 157 1.72 8.61 17.84
C ASP A 157 1.26 7.80 19.05
N LYS A 158 2.17 7.59 20.00
CA LYS A 158 1.96 6.77 21.20
C LYS A 158 1.25 7.53 22.33
N ASN A 159 0.98 8.82 22.16
CA ASN A 159 0.28 9.59 23.17
C ASN A 159 -1.18 9.16 23.26
N PRO A 160 -1.77 9.10 24.48
CA PRO A 160 -3.20 8.86 24.63
C PRO A 160 -4.03 9.85 23.82
N HIS A 161 -5.10 9.36 23.17
CA HIS A 161 -6.02 10.13 22.33
C HIS A 161 -5.43 10.69 21.03
N SER A 162 -4.27 10.19 20.60
CA SER A 162 -3.69 10.54 19.30
C SER A 162 -4.45 9.95 18.11
N GLN A 163 -5.21 8.87 18.34
CA GLN A 163 -6.01 8.23 17.32
C GLN A 163 -7.46 8.73 17.33
N LYS A 164 -7.91 9.21 16.17
CA LYS A 164 -9.32 9.56 15.92
C LYS A 164 -10.00 8.46 15.12
N TYR A 165 -11.32 8.47 15.10
CA TYR A 165 -12.12 7.50 14.37
C TYR A 165 -13.40 8.14 13.80
N PRO A 166 -13.94 7.58 12.71
CA PRO A 166 -15.36 7.71 12.41
C PRO A 166 -16.20 7.22 13.60
N ALA A 167 -17.36 7.84 13.80
CA ALA A 167 -18.21 7.57 14.96
C ALA A 167 -18.43 6.08 15.23
N PHE A 168 -18.48 5.72 16.51
CA PHE A 168 -18.65 4.38 17.06
C PHE A 168 -17.44 3.44 16.98
N LEU A 169 -16.48 3.66 16.08
CA LEU A 169 -15.30 2.80 15.99
C LEU A 169 -14.35 3.00 17.18
N GLU A 170 -14.38 4.18 17.81
CA GLU A 170 -13.60 4.51 19.01
C GLU A 170 -13.85 3.58 20.21
N TYR A 171 -15.00 2.89 20.26
CA TYR A 171 -15.32 1.95 21.33
C TYR A 171 -14.67 0.57 21.14
N PHE A 172 -14.16 0.27 19.94
CA PHE A 172 -13.64 -1.05 19.58
C PHE A 172 -12.13 -1.08 19.38
N TYR A 173 -11.50 0.07 19.16
CA TYR A 173 -10.09 0.17 18.78
C TYR A 173 -9.29 1.06 19.75
N PRO A 174 -7.94 0.91 19.81
CA PRO A 174 -7.09 1.65 20.74
C PRO A 174 -7.18 3.17 20.56
N ASN A 175 -7.04 3.93 21.66
CA ASN A 175 -7.01 5.40 21.58
C ASN A 175 -5.61 5.97 21.27
N THR A 176 -4.61 5.12 21.05
CA THR A 176 -3.26 5.47 20.59
C THR A 176 -3.08 5.10 19.12
N GLY A 177 -2.39 5.94 18.36
CA GLY A 177 -2.11 5.75 16.95
C GLY A 177 -0.79 5.03 16.70
N ASP A 178 -0.56 3.89 17.37
CA ASP A 178 0.68 3.11 17.29
C ASP A 178 0.48 1.67 16.77
N PHE A 179 -0.49 1.50 15.86
CA PHE A 179 -0.82 0.22 15.22
C PHE A 179 -1.04 0.36 13.71
N ILE A 180 -0.83 -0.72 12.96
CA ILE A 180 -1.23 -0.81 11.55
C ILE A 180 -2.64 -1.39 11.44
N ALA A 181 -3.50 -0.81 10.60
CA ALA A 181 -4.85 -1.28 10.34
C ALA A 181 -4.91 -2.10 9.05
N LEU A 182 -5.64 -3.21 9.09
CA LEU A 182 -6.02 -4.01 7.91
C LEU A 182 -7.52 -3.84 7.66
N ILE A 183 -7.90 -3.13 6.59
CA ILE A 183 -9.30 -2.83 6.28
C ILE A 183 -9.67 -3.55 4.99
N GLY A 184 -10.60 -4.52 5.05
CA GLY A 184 -10.91 -5.38 3.91
C GLY A 184 -12.38 -5.63 3.73
N ASN A 185 -12.83 -5.95 2.51
CA ASN A 185 -14.23 -6.36 2.31
C ASN A 185 -14.52 -7.72 2.96
N LEU A 186 -15.79 -8.04 3.19
CA LEU A 186 -16.19 -9.25 3.94
C LEU A 186 -15.57 -10.56 3.42
N LYS A 187 -15.27 -10.67 2.11
CA LYS A 187 -14.60 -11.82 1.49
C LYS A 187 -13.19 -12.08 2.07
N THR A 188 -12.54 -11.05 2.60
CA THR A 188 -11.18 -11.12 3.15
C THR A 188 -11.13 -11.45 4.64
N ARG A 189 -12.26 -11.69 5.32
CA ARG A 189 -12.31 -11.83 6.79
C ARG A 189 -11.29 -12.81 7.38
N GLU A 190 -11.10 -13.97 6.75
CA GLU A 190 -10.14 -14.96 7.23
C GLU A 190 -8.69 -14.58 6.90
N ASP A 191 -8.45 -13.84 5.81
CA ASP A 191 -7.14 -13.27 5.48
C ASP A 191 -6.78 -12.14 6.45
N LEU A 192 -7.73 -11.27 6.79
CA LEU A 192 -7.56 -10.19 7.79
C LEU A 192 -7.14 -10.75 9.15
N LYS A 193 -7.86 -11.76 9.66
CA LYS A 193 -7.52 -12.41 10.93
C LYS A 193 -6.13 -13.04 10.90
N PHE A 194 -5.83 -13.75 9.82
CA PHE A 194 -4.54 -14.42 9.67
C PHE A 194 -3.39 -13.42 9.63
N LEU A 195 -3.47 -12.42 8.76
CA LEU A 195 -2.44 -11.39 8.61
C LEU A 195 -2.29 -10.61 9.91
N SER A 196 -3.38 -10.16 10.52
CA SER A 196 -3.32 -9.44 11.80
C SER A 196 -2.63 -10.24 12.89
N ARG A 197 -2.88 -11.55 12.99
CA ARG A 197 -2.17 -12.43 13.92
C ARG A 197 -0.67 -12.48 13.62
N VAL A 198 -0.27 -12.71 12.36
CA VAL A 198 1.14 -12.79 11.98
C VAL A 198 1.87 -11.46 12.22
N MET A 199 1.21 -10.32 11.94
CA MET A 199 1.74 -8.99 12.23
C MET A 199 2.04 -8.83 13.74
N ARG A 200 1.09 -9.22 14.60
CA ARG A 200 1.26 -9.14 16.07
C ARG A 200 2.33 -10.10 16.59
N GLU A 201 2.39 -11.32 16.09
CA GLU A 201 3.45 -12.30 16.43
C GLU A 201 4.84 -11.77 16.07
N ASN A 202 4.93 -10.91 15.04
CA ASN A 202 6.15 -10.21 14.63
C ASN A 202 6.25 -8.77 15.19
N GLN A 203 5.68 -8.55 16.38
CA GLN A 203 5.84 -7.31 17.16
C GLN A 203 5.32 -6.04 16.45
N THR A 204 4.40 -6.18 15.49
CA THR A 204 3.68 -5.06 14.88
C THR A 204 2.27 -5.02 15.45
N PRO A 205 1.92 -4.05 16.32
CA PRO A 205 0.54 -3.87 16.75
C PRO A 205 -0.34 -3.71 15.51
N CYS A 206 -1.41 -4.51 15.42
CA CYS A 206 -2.17 -4.63 14.19
C CYS A 206 -3.67 -4.82 14.43
N GLU A 207 -4.48 -3.84 14.05
CA GLU A 207 -5.94 -3.94 14.12
C GLU A 207 -6.52 -4.31 12.75
N TRP A 208 -7.74 -4.86 12.74
CA TRP A 208 -8.40 -5.18 11.47
C TRP A 208 -9.90 -4.87 11.50
N LEU A 209 -10.44 -4.51 10.34
CA LEU A 209 -11.83 -4.13 10.14
C LEU A 209 -12.37 -4.78 8.85
N PRO A 210 -13.30 -5.76 8.95
CA PRO A 210 -14.04 -6.23 7.80
C PRO A 210 -15.19 -5.27 7.50
N VAL A 211 -15.23 -4.70 6.30
CA VAL A 211 -16.31 -3.80 5.88
C VAL A 211 -17.44 -4.56 5.18
N ILE A 212 -18.67 -4.11 5.43
CA ILE A 212 -19.89 -4.54 4.75
C ILE A 212 -20.36 -3.46 3.76
N PHE A 213 -21.23 -3.84 2.82
CA PHE A 213 -21.76 -2.93 1.78
C PHE A 213 -20.67 -2.11 1.08
N GLY A 214 -19.55 -2.75 0.74
CA GLY A 214 -18.42 -2.08 0.06
C GLY A 214 -17.78 -0.92 0.83
N GLY A 215 -18.00 -0.79 2.14
CA GLY A 215 -17.46 0.33 2.92
C GLY A 215 -18.28 1.62 2.87
N TYR A 216 -19.43 1.66 2.19
CA TYR A 216 -20.25 2.88 2.09
C TYR A 216 -20.85 3.35 3.42
N ILE A 217 -20.93 2.48 4.44
CA ILE A 217 -21.35 2.87 5.79
C ILE A 217 -20.28 3.70 6.51
N VAL A 218 -19.00 3.43 6.24
CA VAL A 218 -17.86 4.15 6.79
C VAL A 218 -17.00 4.64 5.62
N PRO A 219 -17.36 5.75 4.96
CA PRO A 219 -16.74 6.18 3.71
C PRO A 219 -15.22 6.34 3.76
N ASP A 220 -14.66 6.68 4.93
CA ASP A 220 -13.20 6.76 5.14
C ASP A 220 -12.47 5.44 4.82
N THR A 221 -13.17 4.30 4.89
CA THR A 221 -12.60 2.99 4.52
C THR A 221 -12.40 2.80 3.01
N ARG A 222 -12.80 3.76 2.17
CA ARG A 222 -12.71 3.69 0.70
C ARG A 222 -11.67 4.64 0.09
N ARG A 223 -10.83 5.28 0.91
CA ARG A 223 -9.93 6.38 0.50
C ARG A 223 -8.54 5.93 0.01
N SER A 224 -8.47 4.82 -0.73
CA SER A 224 -7.24 4.35 -1.39
C SER A 224 -7.56 3.33 -2.49
N ASP A 225 -6.53 2.88 -3.20
CA ASP A 225 -6.54 2.05 -4.40
C ASP A 225 -7.18 0.67 -4.24
N HIS A 226 -7.50 0.20 -3.02
CA HIS A 226 -8.25 -1.05 -2.83
C HIS A 226 -9.74 -0.91 -3.17
N SER A 227 -10.31 0.30 -3.09
CA SER A 227 -11.75 0.49 -3.23
C SER A 227 -12.28 0.22 -4.65
N PRO A 228 -11.58 0.56 -5.76
CA PRO A 228 -12.00 0.16 -7.10
C PRO A 228 -12.00 -1.36 -7.31
N PHE A 229 -11.11 -2.08 -6.60
CA PHE A 229 -11.11 -3.54 -6.62
C PHE A 229 -12.33 -4.13 -5.90
N TRP A 230 -12.80 -3.50 -4.81
CA TRP A 230 -14.07 -3.88 -4.20
C TRP A 230 -15.24 -3.70 -5.17
N ASP A 231 -15.28 -2.59 -5.91
CA ASP A 231 -16.33 -2.30 -6.89
C ASP A 231 -16.28 -3.26 -8.10
N CYS A 232 -15.09 -3.76 -8.43
CA CYS A 232 -14.89 -4.83 -9.40
C CYS A 232 -15.17 -6.25 -8.85
N GLY A 233 -15.42 -6.39 -7.54
CA GLY A 233 -15.80 -7.64 -6.90
C GLY A 233 -14.63 -8.48 -6.38
N TYR A 234 -13.40 -7.97 -6.41
CA TYR A 234 -12.21 -8.65 -5.91
C TYR A 234 -12.14 -8.64 -4.37
N SER A 235 -11.47 -9.64 -3.80
CA SER A 235 -11.06 -9.63 -2.40
C SER A 235 -9.89 -8.67 -2.25
N ALA A 236 -10.06 -7.57 -1.50
CA ALA A 236 -9.00 -6.57 -1.33
C ALA A 236 -8.92 -6.05 0.12
N ILE A 237 -7.71 -5.74 0.56
CA ILE A 237 -7.35 -5.22 1.88
C ILE A 237 -6.52 -3.94 1.70
N MET A 238 -6.85 -2.88 2.42
CA MET A 238 -5.97 -1.74 2.66
C MET A 238 -5.14 -1.99 3.91
N VAL A 239 -3.83 -1.79 3.82
CA VAL A 239 -2.88 -1.79 4.92
C VAL A 239 -2.49 -0.34 5.17
N THR A 240 -2.83 0.20 6.34
CA THR A 240 -2.67 1.64 6.60
C THR A 240 -2.39 1.94 8.06
N ASP A 241 -1.62 2.99 8.34
CA ASP A 241 -1.52 3.61 9.65
C ASP A 241 -2.70 4.54 9.96
N THR A 242 -3.79 4.47 9.19
CA THR A 242 -5.02 5.27 9.35
C THR A 242 -4.88 6.75 8.99
N ALA A 243 -3.78 7.16 8.37
CA ALA A 243 -3.67 8.43 7.67
C ALA A 243 -4.06 9.64 8.54
N ASN A 244 -4.94 10.51 8.02
CA ASN A 244 -5.42 11.73 8.68
C ASN A 244 -6.20 11.49 10.00
N MET A 245 -6.47 10.23 10.36
CA MET A 245 -7.03 9.91 11.67
C MET A 245 -6.01 10.06 12.81
N ARG A 246 -4.71 10.05 12.51
CA ARG A 246 -3.62 10.30 13.47
C ARG A 246 -2.53 11.24 12.95
N ASN A 247 -2.21 11.21 11.65
CA ASN A 247 -1.10 11.97 11.06
C ASN A 247 -1.55 13.42 10.76
N PRO A 248 -1.03 14.43 11.49
CA PRO A 248 -1.38 15.84 11.28
C PRO A 248 -0.63 16.48 10.09
N TYR A 249 0.23 15.72 9.42
CA TYR A 249 1.06 16.17 8.30
C TYR A 249 0.55 15.69 6.94
N TYR A 250 -0.48 14.83 6.90
CA TYR A 250 -1.16 14.37 5.70
C TYR A 250 -1.48 15.54 4.74
N HIS A 251 -1.18 15.36 3.46
CA HIS A 251 -1.39 16.36 2.41
C HIS A 251 -0.77 17.74 2.69
N SER A 252 0.39 17.76 3.36
CA SER A 252 1.09 19.00 3.69
C SER A 252 2.57 18.95 3.33
N SER A 253 3.20 20.13 3.28
CA SER A 253 4.64 20.29 3.08
C SER A 253 5.50 19.73 4.23
N ARG A 254 4.87 19.36 5.35
CA ARG A 254 5.53 18.77 6.52
C ARG A 254 5.52 17.25 6.51
N ASP A 255 4.85 16.62 5.54
CA ASP A 255 4.95 15.17 5.34
C ASP A 255 6.35 14.82 4.82
N THR A 256 7.25 14.55 5.76
CA THR A 256 8.70 14.44 5.53
C THR A 256 9.24 13.21 6.25
N ILE A 257 10.40 12.71 5.87
CA ILE A 257 11.02 11.53 6.51
C ILE A 257 11.16 11.72 8.03
N ALA A 258 11.42 12.95 8.47
CA ALA A 258 11.57 13.30 9.89
C ALA A 258 10.30 13.09 10.73
N THR A 259 9.12 12.96 10.12
CA THR A 259 7.86 12.69 10.82
C THR A 259 7.55 11.20 10.96
N LEU A 260 8.35 10.31 10.35
CA LEU A 260 8.11 8.86 10.35
C LEU A 260 8.76 8.17 11.56
N ASP A 261 8.15 7.07 12.02
CA ASP A 261 8.79 6.10 12.91
C ASP A 261 9.34 4.94 12.06
N LEU A 262 10.63 5.01 11.70
CA LEU A 262 11.27 3.99 10.85
C LEU A 262 11.28 2.60 11.49
N ASN A 263 11.32 2.51 12.82
CA ASN A 263 11.23 1.21 13.49
C ASN A 263 9.83 0.61 13.32
N PHE A 264 8.78 1.42 13.38
CA PHE A 264 7.42 0.99 13.08
C PHE A 264 7.28 0.53 11.63
N LEU A 265 7.71 1.35 10.66
CA LEU A 265 7.69 0.99 9.24
C LEU A 265 8.43 -0.33 8.96
N THR A 266 9.61 -0.52 9.57
CA THR A 266 10.42 -1.73 9.43
C THR A 266 9.69 -2.96 9.96
N ARG A 267 9.03 -2.85 11.12
CA ARG A 267 8.21 -3.95 11.67
C ARG A 267 7.01 -4.25 10.77
N VAL A 268 6.33 -3.22 10.25
CA VAL A 268 5.23 -3.38 9.27
C VAL A 268 5.70 -4.13 8.03
N CYS A 269 6.81 -3.72 7.42
CA CYS A 269 7.39 -4.39 6.26
C CYS A 269 7.71 -5.86 6.56
N GLN A 270 8.37 -6.14 7.68
CA GLN A 270 8.75 -7.50 8.06
C GLN A 270 7.53 -8.39 8.32
N GLY A 271 6.51 -7.85 9.01
CA GLY A 271 5.26 -8.54 9.25
C GLY A 271 4.53 -8.88 7.95
N LEU A 272 4.52 -7.97 6.97
CA LEU A 272 3.95 -8.21 5.64
C LEU A 272 4.71 -9.30 4.88
N CYS A 273 6.05 -9.27 4.87
CA CYS A 273 6.86 -10.33 4.25
C CYS A 273 6.46 -11.72 4.79
N PHE A 274 6.42 -11.89 6.12
CA PHE A 274 6.07 -13.17 6.73
C PHE A 274 4.60 -13.55 6.56
N GLY A 275 3.69 -12.58 6.70
CA GLY A 275 2.25 -12.80 6.54
C GLY A 275 1.89 -13.25 5.12
N LEU A 276 2.49 -12.62 4.11
CA LEU A 276 2.25 -12.97 2.71
C LEU A 276 2.95 -14.26 2.30
N GLN A 277 4.18 -14.50 2.78
CA GLN A 277 4.90 -15.75 2.52
C GLN A 277 4.13 -16.96 3.06
N SER A 278 3.55 -16.83 4.26
CA SER A 278 2.85 -17.91 4.97
C SER A 278 1.34 -17.92 4.74
N LEU A 279 0.81 -17.11 3.82
CA LEU A 279 -0.62 -17.00 3.57
C LEU A 279 -1.21 -18.40 3.24
N PRO A 280 -2.26 -18.86 3.95
CA PRO A 280 -2.78 -20.21 3.77
C PRO A 280 -3.33 -20.44 2.36
N MET A 281 -3.02 -21.62 1.82
CA MET A 281 -3.65 -22.09 0.59
C MET A 281 -5.14 -22.33 0.81
N ARG A 282 -5.95 -21.82 -0.10
CA ARG A 282 -7.39 -22.03 -0.24
C ARG A 282 -7.72 -22.37 -1.68
#